data_AF-A0A2T6B8D8-F1
#
_entry.id   AF-A0A2T6B8D8-F1
#
_cell.length_a   1.000
_cell.length_b   1.000
_cell.length_c   1.000
_cell.angle_alpha   90.00
_cell.angle_beta   90.00
_cell.angle_gamma   90.00
#
_symmetry.space_group_name_H-M   'P 1'
#
loop_
_entity.id
_entity.type
_entity.pdbx_description
1 polymer ?
#
loop_
_entity_poly.entity_id
_entity_poly.type
_entity_poly.pdbx_seq_one_letter_code
_entity_poly.pdbx_strand_id
1 'polypeptide(L)'
;MATYLLFQLHPQPGQALDAVFDARFGRVGPALRMGLYRPVARLEATDLEDLFTRTNSIHGPWYAAEGIDLLVEGGAPSTSVGDVAIDLGRGRAWSCGAVGWEPVASDLCAELFRIAGVAPGGGWPEAPRAEEGPEL
;
A
#
# COMPACT_ATOMS: atom_id res chain seq x y z
N MET A 1 3.92 -3.73 17.26
CA MET A 1 4.23 -3.19 15.93
C MET A 1 4.05 -4.30 14.91
N ALA A 2 3.46 -3.94 13.77
CA ALA A 2 3.31 -4.78 12.59
C ALA A 2 3.92 -4.05 11.38
N THR A 3 4.43 -4.81 10.42
CA THR A 3 4.91 -4.27 9.15
C THR A 3 3.74 -4.20 8.18
N TYR A 4 3.46 -3.00 7.69
CA TYR A 4 2.41 -2.74 6.72
C TYR A 4 2.99 -2.47 5.33
N LEU A 5 2.31 -2.97 4.30
CA LEU A 5 2.51 -2.59 2.92
C LEU A 5 1.31 -1.78 2.44
N LEU A 6 1.55 -0.54 2.02
CA LEU A 6 0.53 0.38 1.54
C LEU A 6 0.40 0.30 0.03
N PHE A 7 -0.83 0.24 -0.46
CA PHE A 7 -1.20 0.23 -1.86
C PHE A 7 -2.09 1.41 -2.17
N GLN A 8 -1.84 2.05 -3.30
CA GLN A 8 -2.64 3.16 -3.78
C GLN A 8 -3.20 2.88 -5.17
N LEU A 9 -4.38 3.45 -5.41
CA LEU A 9 -5.05 3.37 -6.70
C LEU A 9 -4.31 4.24 -7.73
N HIS A 10 -3.83 3.61 -8.79
CA HIS A 10 -3.01 4.24 -9.85
C HIS A 10 -3.60 3.98 -11.25
N PRO A 11 -4.77 4.56 -11.58
CA PRO A 11 -5.42 4.34 -12.86
C PRO A 11 -4.69 5.07 -13.99
N GLN A 12 -4.63 4.45 -15.17
CA GLN A 12 -4.16 5.13 -16.38
C GLN A 12 -5.33 5.87 -17.07
N PRO A 13 -5.06 6.94 -17.83
CA PRO A 13 -6.09 7.62 -18.61
C PRO A 13 -6.93 6.65 -19.46
N GLY A 14 -8.25 6.77 -19.38
CA GLY A 14 -9.19 5.94 -20.15
C GLY A 14 -9.51 4.56 -19.54
N GLN A 15 -8.97 4.22 -18.37
CA GLN A 15 -9.28 2.93 -17.72
C GLN A 15 -10.50 3.02 -16.81
N ALA A 16 -11.44 2.08 -17.01
CA ALA A 16 -12.32 1.50 -16.00
C ALA A 16 -12.91 2.48 -14.97
N LEU A 17 -13.56 3.54 -15.45
CA LEU A 17 -14.11 4.62 -14.63
C LEU A 17 -14.99 4.09 -13.48
N ASP A 18 -15.81 3.08 -13.73
CA ASP A 18 -16.68 2.49 -12.71
C ASP A 18 -15.89 1.81 -11.58
N ALA A 19 -14.84 1.05 -11.92
CA ALA A 19 -13.99 0.39 -10.92
C ALA A 19 -13.19 1.39 -10.10
N VAL A 20 -12.70 2.46 -10.73
CA VAL A 20 -12.03 3.57 -10.05
C VAL A 20 -13.00 4.29 -9.12
N PHE A 21 -14.21 4.58 -9.59
CA PHE A 21 -15.25 5.20 -8.79
C PHE A 21 -15.59 4.34 -7.57
N ASP A 22 -15.88 3.05 -7.76
CA ASP A 22 -16.17 2.11 -6.69
C ASP A 22 -15.07 2.04 -5.62
N ALA A 23 -13.80 1.99 -6.04
CA ALA A 23 -12.67 2.00 -5.13
C ALA A 23 -12.64 3.26 -4.26
N ARG A 24 -12.97 4.43 -4.80
CA ARG A 24 -13.06 5.71 -4.06
C ARG A 24 -14.22 5.74 -3.05
N PHE A 25 -15.08 4.74 -3.04
CA PHE A 25 -16.11 4.51 -2.01
C PHE A 25 -15.83 3.25 -1.18
N GLY A 26 -14.58 2.78 -1.13
CA GLY A 26 -14.17 1.61 -0.33
C GLY A 26 -14.41 0.26 -1.00
N ARG A 27 -15.10 0.20 -2.14
CA ARG A 27 -15.33 -1.04 -2.91
C ARG A 27 -14.12 -1.35 -3.80
N VAL A 28 -13.01 -1.76 -3.19
CA VAL A 28 -11.71 -1.91 -3.87
C VAL A 28 -11.59 -3.16 -4.77
N GLY A 29 -12.50 -4.14 -4.62
CA GLY A 29 -12.40 -5.45 -5.29
C GLY A 29 -12.29 -5.41 -6.83
N PRO A 30 -13.20 -4.71 -7.55
CA PRO A 30 -13.10 -4.58 -9.00
C PRO A 30 -11.76 -3.99 -9.45
N ALA A 31 -11.34 -2.87 -8.84
CA ALA A 31 -10.08 -2.20 -9.18
C ALA A 31 -8.83 -3.05 -8.87
N LEU A 32 -8.85 -3.82 -7.78
CA LEU A 32 -7.78 -4.78 -7.45
C LEU A 32 -7.64 -5.86 -8.52
N ARG A 33 -8.74 -6.50 -8.91
CA ARG A 33 -8.73 -7.55 -9.95
C ARG A 33 -8.28 -7.04 -11.31
N MET A 34 -8.50 -5.75 -11.57
CA MET A 34 -8.04 -5.08 -12.79
C MET A 34 -6.57 -4.62 -12.72
N GLY A 35 -5.87 -4.87 -11.60
CA GLY A 35 -4.47 -4.53 -11.44
C GLY A 35 -4.21 -3.02 -11.33
N LEU A 36 -5.20 -2.24 -10.90
CA LEU A 36 -5.12 -0.78 -10.80
C LEU A 36 -4.40 -0.29 -9.53
N TYR A 37 -3.99 -1.20 -8.65
CA TYR A 37 -3.24 -0.87 -7.43
C TYR A 37 -1.75 -1.09 -7.61
N ARG A 38 -0.96 -0.26 -6.92
CA ARG A 38 0.49 -0.39 -6.82
C ARG A 38 0.92 -0.28 -5.36
N PRO A 39 1.88 -1.10 -4.89
CA PRO A 39 2.52 -0.88 -3.61
C PRO A 39 3.30 0.42 -3.68
N VAL A 40 3.17 1.29 -2.67
CA VAL A 40 3.82 2.61 -2.65
C VAL A 40 4.80 2.77 -1.51
N ALA A 41 4.56 2.10 -0.38
CA ALA A 41 5.45 2.20 0.77
C ALA A 41 5.31 0.98 1.67
N ARG A 42 6.40 0.64 2.34
CA ARG A 42 6.47 -0.30 3.45
C ARG A 42 6.87 0.45 4.71
N LEU A 43 6.18 0.22 5.82
CA LEU A 43 6.49 0.86 7.09
C LEU A 43 5.96 0.05 8.26
N GLU A 44 6.54 0.28 9.43
CA GLU A 44 6.05 -0.31 10.67
C GLU A 44 5.02 0.61 11.32
N ALA A 45 3.94 0.05 11.86
CA ALA A 45 2.98 0.82 12.64
C ALA A 45 2.45 -0.04 13.79
N THR A 46 1.93 0.61 14.82
CA THR A 46 1.33 -0.10 15.97
C THR A 46 -0.01 -0.72 15.58
N ASP A 47 -0.78 0.02 14.79
CA ASP A 47 -2.07 -0.37 14.23
C ASP A 47 -2.37 0.46 12.96
N LEU A 48 -3.60 0.34 12.44
CA LEU A 48 -4.05 1.04 11.24
C LEU A 48 -4.26 2.55 11.45
N GLU A 49 -4.53 3.00 12.67
CA GLU A 49 -4.71 4.43 12.98
C GLU A 49 -3.36 5.14 13.02
N ASP A 50 -2.35 4.48 13.61
CA ASP A 50 -0.95 4.92 13.55
C ASP A 50 -0.46 4.95 12.10
N LEU A 51 -0.74 3.89 11.31
CA LEU A 51 -0.43 3.86 9.88
C LEU A 51 -1.05 5.05 9.13
N PHE A 52 -2.33 5.34 9.36
CA PHE A 52 -3.04 6.45 8.72
C PHE A 52 -2.41 7.80 9.10
N THR A 53 -2.14 8.00 10.39
CA THR A 53 -1.51 9.21 10.93
C THR A 53 -0.14 9.45 10.30
N ARG A 54 0.71 8.41 10.27
CA ARG A 54 2.06 8.48 9.71
C ARG A 54 2.08 8.78 8.22
N THR A 55 1.05 8.39 7.49
CA THR A 55 0.93 8.58 6.03
C THR A 55 0.10 9.82 5.65
N ASN A 56 -0.30 10.64 6.63
CA ASN A 56 -1.06 11.88 6.44
C ASN A 56 -0.38 13.07 7.17
N SER A 57 0.94 13.17 7.07
CA SER A 57 1.67 14.32 7.66
C SER A 57 1.40 15.62 6.89
N ILE A 58 1.14 16.70 7.64
CA ILE A 58 1.05 18.07 7.09
C ILE A 58 2.38 18.84 7.18
N HIS A 59 3.37 18.27 7.86
CA HIS A 59 4.65 18.95 8.13
C HIS A 59 5.70 18.74 7.05
N GLY A 60 5.44 17.84 6.10
CA GLY A 60 6.34 17.52 5.00
C GLY A 60 5.93 16.22 4.29
N PRO A 61 6.68 15.79 3.27
CA PRO A 61 6.42 14.53 2.60
C PRO A 61 6.52 13.38 3.59
N TRP A 62 5.40 12.72 3.85
CA TRP A 62 5.33 11.68 4.88
C TRP A 62 6.32 10.55 4.63
N TYR A 63 6.55 10.21 3.36
CA TYR A 63 7.46 9.16 2.92
C TYR A 63 8.95 9.46 3.15
N ALA A 64 9.30 10.66 3.60
CA ALA A 64 10.67 11.00 4.01
C ALA A 64 10.95 10.74 5.51
N ALA A 65 9.95 10.30 6.27
CA ALA A 65 10.11 9.99 7.69
C ALA A 65 10.88 8.68 7.90
N GLU A 66 11.58 8.58 9.04
CA GLU A 66 12.33 7.38 9.43
C GLU A 66 11.42 6.13 9.52
N GLY A 67 11.94 4.98 9.10
CA GLY A 67 11.22 3.71 9.12
C GLY A 67 10.14 3.58 8.04
N ILE A 68 10.19 4.42 7.01
CA ILE A 68 9.37 4.30 5.80
C ILE A 68 10.28 3.99 4.61
N ASP A 69 9.97 2.88 3.96
CA ASP A 69 10.62 2.40 2.75
C ASP A 69 9.68 2.69 1.58
N LEU A 70 9.98 3.77 0.83
CA LEU A 70 9.19 4.20 -0.31
C LEU A 70 9.50 3.32 -1.53
N LEU A 71 8.47 2.76 -2.13
CA LEU A 71 8.56 1.77 -3.21
C LEU A 71 8.27 2.34 -4.60
N VAL A 72 8.01 3.64 -4.69
CA VAL A 72 7.72 4.37 -5.94
C VAL A 72 8.60 5.60 -6.07
N GLU A 73 9.06 5.87 -7.29
CA GLU A 73 9.85 7.07 -7.57
C GLU A 73 9.00 8.34 -7.47
N GLY A 74 9.61 9.42 -6.97
CA GLY A 74 8.96 10.74 -6.91
C GLY A 74 8.01 10.97 -5.74
N GLY A 75 7.74 9.96 -4.92
CA GLY A 75 6.91 10.06 -3.72
C GLY A 75 5.54 9.42 -3.85
N ALA A 76 4.76 9.51 -2.79
CA ALA A 76 3.41 8.99 -2.72
C ALA A 76 2.45 10.02 -2.08
N PRO A 77 1.20 10.16 -2.59
CA PRO A 77 0.19 10.96 -1.93
C PRO A 77 -0.16 10.41 -0.55
N SER A 78 -0.78 11.23 0.29
CA SER A 78 -1.28 10.77 1.59
C SER A 78 -2.33 9.68 1.44
N THR A 79 -2.43 8.79 2.43
CA THR A 79 -3.43 7.71 2.44
C THR A 79 -4.84 8.29 2.38
N SER A 80 -5.67 7.78 1.48
CA SER A 80 -7.02 8.26 1.22
C SER A 80 -8.01 7.10 0.99
N VAL A 81 -9.30 7.44 0.87
CA VAL A 81 -10.37 6.46 0.62
C VAL A 81 -10.07 5.67 -0.64
N GLY A 82 -10.13 4.34 -0.51
CA GLY A 82 -9.83 3.37 -1.55
C GLY A 82 -8.41 2.84 -1.49
N ASP A 83 -7.50 3.42 -0.72
CA ASP A 83 -6.16 2.85 -0.52
C ASP A 83 -6.25 1.57 0.33
N VAL A 84 -5.25 0.70 0.22
CA VAL A 84 -5.26 -0.62 0.87
C VAL A 84 -3.98 -0.82 1.65
N ALA A 85 -4.09 -1.32 2.88
CA ALA A 85 -2.96 -1.70 3.71
C ALA A 85 -2.97 -3.22 3.94
N ILE A 86 -1.81 -3.87 3.86
CA ILE A 86 -1.63 -5.28 4.23
C ILE A 86 -0.76 -5.37 5.47
N ASP A 87 -1.20 -6.07 6.51
CA ASP A 87 -0.35 -6.55 7.60
C ASP A 87 0.37 -7.82 7.14
N LEU A 88 1.66 -7.70 6.88
CA LEU A 88 2.49 -8.79 6.34
C LEU A 88 2.64 -9.95 7.34
N GLY A 89 2.66 -9.66 8.64
CA GLY A 89 2.81 -10.68 9.68
C GLY A 89 1.55 -11.51 9.88
N ARG A 90 0.38 -10.92 9.65
CA ARG A 90 -0.92 -11.60 9.85
C ARG A 90 -1.60 -12.05 8.57
N GLY A 91 -1.11 -11.63 7.40
CA GLY A 91 -1.74 -12.00 6.13
C GLY A 91 -3.11 -11.38 5.92
N ARG A 92 -3.38 -10.21 6.51
CA ARG A 92 -4.68 -9.53 6.46
C ARG A 92 -4.57 -8.20 5.77
N ALA A 93 -5.60 -7.80 5.05
CA ALA A 93 -5.65 -6.50 4.38
C ALA A 93 -6.91 -5.71 4.77
N TRP A 94 -6.79 -4.40 4.69
CA TRP A 94 -7.85 -3.44 4.97
C TRP A 94 -7.85 -2.35 3.91
N SER A 95 -9.02 -1.90 3.50
CA SER A 95 -9.18 -0.72 2.67
C SER A 95 -9.52 0.48 3.55
N CYS A 96 -8.92 1.62 3.27
CA CYS A 96 -9.32 2.89 3.86
C CYS A 96 -10.71 3.25 3.32
N GLY A 97 -11.72 3.20 4.18
CA GLY A 97 -13.08 3.63 3.90
C GLY A 97 -13.29 5.09 4.28
N ALA A 98 -14.53 5.58 4.10
CA ALA A 98 -14.90 6.94 4.49
C ALA A 98 -14.90 7.15 6.01
N VAL A 99 -15.12 6.07 6.78
CA VAL A 99 -15.18 6.09 8.24
C VAL A 99 -14.32 4.96 8.80
N GLY A 100 -13.00 5.11 8.63
CA GLY A 100 -12.01 4.16 9.14
C GLY A 100 -11.71 3.03 8.17
N TRP A 101 -11.22 1.92 8.71
CA TRP A 101 -10.69 0.80 7.93
C TRP A 101 -11.68 -0.35 7.81
N GLU A 102 -11.88 -0.82 6.58
CA GLU A 102 -12.77 -1.93 6.28
C GLU A 102 -11.95 -3.18 5.90
N PRO A 103 -12.29 -4.37 6.42
CA PRO A 103 -11.57 -5.59 6.09
C PRO A 103 -11.76 -5.96 4.61
N VAL A 104 -10.65 -6.29 3.94
CA VAL A 104 -10.67 -6.79 2.57
C VAL A 104 -10.90 -8.30 2.59
N ALA A 105 -11.73 -8.80 1.67
CA ALA A 105 -12.03 -10.22 1.54
C ALA A 105 -10.75 -11.06 1.30
N SER A 106 -10.72 -12.29 1.82
CA SER A 106 -9.52 -13.13 1.81
C SER A 106 -9.04 -13.52 0.41
N ASP A 107 -9.94 -13.66 -0.56
CA ASP A 107 -9.60 -13.90 -1.96
C ASP A 107 -8.84 -12.71 -2.57
N LEU A 108 -9.22 -11.48 -2.20
CA LEU A 108 -8.56 -10.25 -2.63
C LEU A 108 -7.22 -10.03 -1.92
N CYS A 109 -7.07 -10.49 -0.67
CA CYS A 109 -5.78 -10.47 0.02
C CYS A 109 -4.72 -11.26 -0.75
N ALA A 110 -5.06 -12.44 -1.30
CA ALA A 110 -4.13 -13.23 -2.09
C ALA A 110 -3.64 -12.49 -3.35
N GLU A 111 -4.53 -11.76 -4.02
CA GLU A 111 -4.16 -10.92 -5.17
C GLU A 111 -3.18 -9.81 -4.78
N LEU A 112 -3.40 -9.17 -3.64
CA LEU A 112 -2.52 -8.14 -3.12
C LEU A 112 -1.10 -8.66 -2.81
N PHE A 113 -1.00 -9.83 -2.18
CA PHE A 113 0.29 -10.51 -1.96
C PHE A 113 0.97 -10.87 -3.28
N ARG A 114 0.21 -11.29 -4.30
CA ARG A 114 0.72 -11.57 -5.64
C ARG A 114 1.25 -10.30 -6.31
N ILE A 115 0.53 -9.19 -6.24
CA ILE A 115 0.98 -7.88 -6.77
C ILE A 115 2.26 -7.43 -6.08
N ALA A 116 2.35 -7.67 -4.77
CA ALA A 116 3.52 -7.34 -3.98
C ALA A 116 4.75 -8.21 -4.29
N GLY A 117 4.56 -9.40 -4.88
CA GLY A 117 5.65 -10.37 -5.04
C GLY A 117 6.12 -11.00 -3.73
N VAL A 118 5.28 -11.02 -2.69
CA VAL A 118 5.60 -11.66 -1.39
C VAL A 118 4.62 -12.79 -1.08
N ALA A 119 5.15 -13.88 -0.50
CA ALA A 119 4.33 -14.94 0.04
C ALA A 119 3.70 -14.50 1.39
N PRO A 120 2.44 -14.89 1.69
CA PRO A 120 1.84 -14.66 3.00
C PRO A 120 2.69 -15.30 4.11
N GLY A 121 3.10 -14.53 5.12
CA GLY A 121 3.97 -15.01 6.21
C GLY A 121 5.43 -15.25 5.80
N GLY A 122 5.81 -14.94 4.57
CA GLY A 122 7.21 -14.90 4.12
C GLY A 122 7.82 -13.51 4.33
N GLY A 123 9.12 -13.47 4.63
CA GLY A 123 9.87 -12.22 4.58
C GLY A 123 9.91 -11.65 3.17
N TRP A 124 9.98 -10.32 3.05
CA TRP A 124 10.26 -9.66 1.77
C TRP A 124 11.65 -10.08 1.26
N PRO A 125 11.85 -10.38 -0.03
CA PRO A 125 13.20 -10.55 -0.56
C PRO A 125 13.98 -9.26 -0.26
N GLU A 126 15.18 -9.36 0.34
CA GLU A 126 15.99 -8.17 0.62
C GLU A 126 16.02 -7.25 -0.61
N ALA A 127 15.80 -5.94 -0.40
CA ALA A 127 16.00 -4.97 -1.47
C ALA A 127 17.38 -5.23 -2.08
N PRO A 128 17.54 -5.23 -3.41
CA PRO A 128 18.87 -5.35 -4.00
C PRO A 128 19.73 -4.27 -3.37
N ARG A 129 20.80 -4.70 -2.67
CA ARG A 129 21.79 -3.77 -2.13
C ARG A 129 22.22 -2.90 -3.30
N ALA A 130 22.10 -1.59 -3.16
CA ALA A 130 22.64 -0.67 -4.15
C ALA A 130 24.08 -1.12 -4.41
N GLU A 131 24.36 -1.53 -5.64
CA GLU A 131 25.71 -1.91 -6.02
C GLU A 131 26.60 -0.73 -5.65
N GLU A 132 27.60 -0.98 -4.79
CA GLU A 132 28.64 -0.03 -4.50
C GLU A 132 29.27 0.35 -5.83
N GLY A 133 28.86 1.50 -6.38
CA GLY A 133 29.45 2.05 -7.57
C GLY A 133 30.96 2.17 -7.33
N PRO A 134 31.79 1.91 -8.35
CA PRO A 134 33.23 1.88 -8.17
C PRO A 134 33.69 3.23 -7.59
N GLU A 135 34.39 3.17 -6.46
CA GLU A 135 35.10 4.33 -5.91
C GLU A 135 35.98 4.93 -7.02
N LEU A 136 35.72 6.19 -7.36
CA LEU A 136 36.55 7.01 -8.25
C LEU A 136 37.66 7.70 -7.45
#